data_AF-A0A2N3DYG4-F1
#
_entry.id   AF-A0A2N3DYG4-F1
#
_cell.length_a   1.000
_cell.length_b   1.000
_cell.length_c   1.000
_cell.angle_alpha   90.00
_cell.angle_beta   90.00
_cell.angle_gamma   90.00
#
_symmetry.space_group_name_H-M   'P 1'
#
loop_
_entity.id
_entity.type
_entity.pdbx_description
1 polymer ?
#
loop_
_entity_poly.entity_id
_entity_poly.type
_entity_poly.pdbx_seq_one_letter_code
_entity_poly.pdbx_strand_id
1 'polypeptide(L)' 'HAEIRDFDGVLYCNDGDWVESCTALSEDETGALTLITWQTFSWDTELANGETEPAEEEDMPQTVPTAA' A
#
# COMPACT_ATOMS: atom_id res chain seq x y z
N HIS A 1 -2.17 -8.06 -2.39
CA HIS A 1 -1.80 -7.31 -1.18
C HIS A 1 -0.34 -7.58 -0.89
N ALA A 2 0.40 -6.53 -0.56
CA ALA A 2 1.80 -6.66 -0.16
C ALA A 2 1.86 -7.26 1.26
N GLU A 3 2.73 -8.23 1.49
CA GLU A 3 2.76 -9.00 2.74
C GLU A 3 4.17 -9.51 3.04
N ILE A 4 4.55 -9.48 4.32
CA ILE A 4 5.70 -10.22 4.86
C ILE A 4 5.15 -11.24 5.86
N ARG A 5 5.48 -12.52 5.65
CA ARG A 5 4.97 -13.61 6.47
C ARG A 5 6.00 -14.72 6.65
N ASP A 6 6.12 -15.21 7.88
CA ASP A 6 6.87 -16.43 8.17
C ASP A 6 5.98 -17.67 8.01
N PHE A 7 6.51 -18.69 7.34
CA PHE A 7 5.86 -19.99 7.16
C PHE A 7 6.93 -21.09 7.14
N ASP A 8 6.85 -21.99 8.12
CA ASP A 8 7.77 -23.15 8.25
C ASP A 8 9.27 -22.78 8.21
N GLY A 9 9.64 -21.63 8.78
CA GLY A 9 11.02 -21.14 8.80
C GLY A 9 11.51 -20.55 7.48
N VAL A 10 10.60 -20.32 6.54
CA VAL A 10 10.82 -19.53 5.32
C VAL A 10 10.14 -18.19 5.47
N LEU A 11 10.88 -17.11 5.20
CA LEU A 11 10.33 -15.76 5.15
C LEU A 11 9.82 -15.48 3.73
N TYR A 12 8.51 -15.33 3.59
CA TYR A 12 7.86 -14.91 2.34
C TYR A 12 7.69 -13.41 2.36
N CYS A 13 8.11 -12.79 1.28
CA CYS A 13 7.95 -11.36 1.06
C CYS A 13 7.34 -11.16 -0.32
N ASN A 14 6.23 -10.43 -0.37
CA ASN A 14 5.60 -9.96 -1.58
C ASN A 14 5.42 -8.44 -1.47
N ASP A 15 5.96 -7.70 -2.42
CA ASP A 15 5.86 -6.24 -2.49
C ASP A 15 4.58 -5.75 -3.18
N GLY A 16 3.75 -6.65 -3.69
CA GLY A 16 2.45 -6.30 -4.28
C GLY A 16 2.57 -5.81 -5.72
N ASP A 17 1.51 -5.19 -6.24
CA ASP A 17 1.56 -4.53 -7.54
C ASP A 17 1.99 -3.08 -7.35
N TRP A 18 3.12 -2.69 -7.96
CA TRP A 18 3.63 -1.33 -7.89
C TRP A 18 2.62 -0.30 -8.41
N VAL A 19 1.87 -0.63 -9.45
CA VAL A 19 0.94 0.32 -10.09
C VAL A 19 -0.26 0.61 -9.19
N GLU A 20 -0.72 -0.39 -8.44
CA GLU A 20 -1.92 -0.27 -7.59
C GLU A 20 -1.60 0.06 -6.14
N SER A 21 -0.49 -0.45 -5.60
CA SER A 21 -0.17 -0.38 -4.17
C SER A 21 0.97 0.58 -3.83
N CYS A 22 1.85 0.91 -4.79
CA CYS A 22 3.04 1.75 -4.57
C CYS A 22 3.86 1.32 -3.33
N THR A 23 3.93 0.01 -3.10
CA THR A 23 4.68 -0.62 -2.02
C THR A 23 6.00 -1.19 -2.51
N ALA A 24 7.02 -1.21 -1.65
CA ALA A 24 8.33 -1.76 -1.96
C ALA A 24 8.92 -2.51 -0.77
N LEU A 25 9.79 -3.48 -1.04
CA LEU A 25 10.57 -4.18 -0.01
C LEU A 25 11.89 -3.44 0.22
N SER A 26 12.24 -3.19 1.47
CA SER A 26 13.51 -2.58 1.88
C SER A 26 14.24 -3.47 2.88
N GLU A 27 15.55 -3.57 2.74
CA GLU A 27 16.45 -4.26 3.66
C GLU A 27 17.30 -3.21 4.40
N ASP A 28 17.46 -3.35 5.72
CA ASP A 28 18.38 -2.52 6.50
C ASP A 28 19.77 -3.15 6.65
N GLU A 29 20.69 -2.42 7.28
CA GLU A 29 22.08 -2.88 7.52
C GLU A 29 22.18 -4.13 8.41
N THR A 30 21.12 -4.47 9.13
CA THR A 30 21.03 -5.67 9.97
C THR A 30 20.48 -6.88 9.20
N GLY A 31 20.05 -6.68 7.95
CA GLY A 31 19.42 -7.70 7.10
C GLY A 31 17.93 -7.86 7.36
N ALA A 32 17.29 -6.93 8.07
CA ALA A 32 15.86 -7.00 8.32
C ALA A 32 15.06 -6.46 7.13
N LEU A 33 14.09 -7.24 6.65
CA LEU A 33 13.20 -6.87 5.56
C LEU A 33 11.94 -6.17 6.08
N THR A 34 11.59 -5.07 5.43
CA THR A 34 10.41 -4.25 5.75
C THR A 34 9.67 -3.86 4.48
N LEU A 35 8.36 -3.63 4.62
CA LEU A 35 7.52 -3.13 3.54
C LEU A 35 7.32 -1.62 3.72
N ILE A 36 7.65 -0.84 2.71
CA ILE A 36 7.46 0.62 2.70
C ILE A 36 6.34 0.99 1.72
N THR A 37 5.59 2.04 2.03
CA THR A 37 4.53 2.58 1.18
C THR A 37 4.92 3.99 0.74
N TRP A 38 4.96 4.24 -0.58
CA TRP A 38 5.42 5.52 -1.12
C TRP A 38 4.38 6.64 -0.98
N GLN A 39 3.09 6.32 -1.11
CA GLN A 39 2.00 7.29 -0.95
C GLN A 39 1.02 6.81 0.12
N THR A 40 1.05 7.44 1.29
CA THR A 40 -0.10 7.44 2.20
C THR A 40 -1.02 8.56 1.76
N PHE A 41 -2.17 8.21 1.22
CA PHE A 41 -3.23 9.17 1.00
C PHE A 41 -3.91 9.52 2.33
N SER A 42 -4.38 10.75 2.51
CA SER A 42 -5.00 11.19 3.76
C SER A 42 -6.23 10.34 4.13
N TRP A 43 -6.96 9.86 3.12
CA TRP A 43 -8.13 8.99 3.31
C TRP A 43 -7.79 7.56 3.77
N ASP A 44 -6.57 7.06 3.53
CA ASP A 44 -6.12 5.75 4.06
C ASP A 44 -6.02 5.79 5.60
N THR A 45 -5.65 6.94 6.14
CA THR A 45 -5.57 7.16 7.59
C THR A 45 -6.97 7.26 8.21
N GLU A 46 -7.94 7.83 7.51
CA GLU A 46 -9.33 7.95 7.97
C GLU A 46 -10.04 6.60 8.01
N LEU A 47 -9.80 5.72 7.04
CA LEU A 47 -10.32 4.33 7.04
C LEU A 47 -9.71 3.48 8.16
N ALA A 48 -8.43 3.68 8.48
CA ALA A 48 -7.75 2.98 9.58
C ALA A 48 -8.22 3.46 10.98
N ASN A 49 -8.66 4.72 11.09
CA ASN A 49 -9.10 5.33 12.35
C ASN A 49 -10.61 5.18 12.61
N GLY A 50 -11.39 4.64 11.65
CA GLY A 50 -12.81 4.35 11.82
C GLY A 50 -13.72 5.58 11.84
N GLU A 51 -13.23 6.74 11.41
CA GLU A 51 -14.00 7.97 11.30
C GLU A 51 -14.54 8.11 9.87
N THR A 52 -15.57 7.34 9.54
CA THR A 52 -16.34 7.56 8.31
C THR A 52 -17.50 8.52 8.61
N GLU A 53 -17.29 9.81 8.37
CA GLU A 53 -18.40 10.67 7.95
C GLU A 53 -18.71 10.31 6.48
N PRO A 54 -19.97 10.09 6.07
CA PRO A 54 -20.28 9.68 4.71
C PRO A 54 -19.96 10.84 3.76
N ALA A 55 -18.84 10.74 3.03
CA ALA A 55 -18.52 11.65 1.95
C ALA A 55 -19.44 11.35 0.75
N GLU A 56 -20.19 12.36 0.34
CA GLU A 56 -21.02 12.35 -0.88
C GLU A 56 -20.13 12.01 -2.09
N GLU A 57 -20.63 11.11 -2.95
CA GLU A 57 -19.94 10.35 -4.01
C GLU A 57 -19.30 11.16 -5.18
N GLU A 58 -19.08 12.47 -5.06
CA GLU A 58 -18.94 13.36 -6.24
C GLU A 58 -17.52 13.88 -6.55
N ASP A 59 -16.44 13.44 -5.88
CA ASP A 59 -15.08 13.93 -6.23
C ASP A 59 -13.97 12.87 -6.08
N MET A 60 -14.06 11.79 -6.88
CA MET A 60 -12.85 11.04 -7.21
C MET A 60 -12.20 11.66 -8.45
N PRO A 61 -10.90 12.04 -8.42
CA PRO A 61 -10.23 12.50 -9.62
C PRO A 61 -10.19 11.36 -10.62
N GLN A 62 -11.01 11.45 -11.67
CA GLN A 62 -11.01 10.51 -12.78
C GLN A 62 -9.64 10.60 -13.45
N THR A 63 -8.76 9.62 -13.19
CA THR A 63 -7.54 9.46 -13.96
C THR A 63 -7.94 9.00 -15.36
N VAL A 64 -7.99 9.95 -16.29
CA VAL A 64 -8.16 9.64 -17.70
C VAL A 64 -6.94 8.81 -18.15
N PRO A 65 -7.12 7.63 -18.78
CA PRO A 65 -6.01 6.94 -19.37
C PRO A 65 -5.53 7.75 -20.58
N THR A 66 -4.32 8.30 -20.52
CA THR A 66 -3.68 8.83 -21.71
C THR A 66 -3.25 7.63 -22.56
N ALA A 67 -3.98 7.36 -23.63
CA ALA A 67 -3.66 6.31 -24.59
C ALA A 67 -2.71 6.85 -25.66
N ALA A 68 -1.60 6.13 -25.85
CA ALA A 68 -0.66 6.07 -27.00
C ALA A 68 -0.13 7.38 -27.62
#